data_AF-A0A929PGI3-F1
#
_entry.id   AF-A0A929PGI3-F1
#
_cell.length_a   1.000
_cell.length_b   1.000
_cell.length_c   1.000
_cell.angle_alpha   90.00
_cell.angle_beta   90.00
_cell.angle_gamma   90.00
#
_symmetry.space_group_name_H-M   'P 1'
#
loop_
_entity.id
_entity.type
_entity.pdbx_description
1 polymer ?
#
loop_
_entity_poly.entity_id
_entity_poly.type
_entity_poly.pdbx_seq_one_letter_code
_entity_poly.pdbx_strand_id
1 'polypeptide(L)' 'MVGQPLKGFSFERFSKLVGEGKLKVDIRMGHYANGHIHDPGTGFRILPKYLPVCFEEIEQIL' A
#
# COMPACT_ATOMS: atom_id res chain seq x y z
N MET A 1 -4.86 8.39 15.97
CA MET A 1 -4.30 8.80 14.67
C MET A 1 -5.42 9.44 13.88
N VAL A 2 -5.27 10.70 13.52
CA VAL A 2 -6.14 11.31 12.52
C VAL A 2 -5.66 10.81 11.14
N GLY A 3 -6.57 10.28 10.32
CA GLY A 3 -6.23 9.82 8.97
C GLY A 3 -5.94 11.00 8.04
N GLN A 4 -5.15 10.77 6.99
CA GLN A 4 -4.93 11.73 5.90
C GLN A 4 -5.71 11.24 4.68
N PRO A 5 -6.69 12.00 4.14
CA PRO A 5 -7.31 11.71 2.87
C PRO A 5 -6.25 11.72 1.77
N LEU A 6 -6.24 10.65 0.97
CA LEU A 6 -5.38 10.48 -0.18
C LEU A 6 -6.26 10.53 -1.43
N LYS A 7 -6.00 11.46 -2.34
CA LYS A 7 -6.79 11.62 -3.58
C LYS A 7 -5.87 11.59 -4.82
N GLY A 8 -6.49 11.43 -5.99
CA GLY A 8 -5.78 11.34 -7.27
C GLY A 8 -4.96 10.05 -7.42
N PHE A 9 -5.61 8.91 -7.21
CA PHE A 9 -5.03 7.62 -7.57
C PHE A 9 -4.81 7.53 -9.09
N SER A 10 -3.65 7.04 -9.51
CA SER A 10 -3.37 6.67 -10.91
C SER A 10 -2.74 5.28 -10.96
N PHE A 11 -3.31 4.43 -11.83
CA PHE A 11 -2.79 3.10 -12.07
C PHE A 11 -1.38 3.13 -12.67
N GLU A 12 -1.09 4.08 -13.56
CA GLU A 12 0.23 4.26 -14.19
C GLU A 12 1.28 4.62 -13.14
N ARG A 13 0.97 5.56 -12.23
CA ARG A 13 1.87 5.94 -11.13
C ARG A 13 2.11 4.75 -10.20
N PHE A 14 1.06 4.02 -9.82
CA PHE A 14 1.18 2.81 -9.01
C PHE A 14 2.05 1.75 -9.67
N SER A 15 1.80 1.45 -10.95
CA SER A 15 2.55 0.46 -11.72
C SER A 15 4.03 0.84 -11.85
N LYS A 16 4.31 2.13 -12.08
CA LYS A 16 5.67 2.65 -12.08
C LYS A 16 6.36 2.46 -10.72
N LEU A 17 5.67 2.76 -9.61
CA LEU A 17 6.23 2.59 -8.26
C LEU A 17 6.49 1.13 -7.89
N VAL A 18 5.71 0.19 -8.44
CA VAL A 18 6.00 -1.25 -8.37
C VAL A 18 7.30 -1.56 -9.12
N GLY A 19 7.43 -1.10 -10.36
CA GLY A 19 8.64 -1.31 -11.16
C GLY A 19 9.91 -0.70 -10.54
N GLU A 20 9.78 0.43 -9.85
CA GLU A 20 10.87 1.08 -9.10
C GLU A 20 11.16 0.43 -7.74
N GLY A 21 10.35 -0.54 -7.33
CA GLY A 21 10.48 -1.21 -6.04
C GLY A 21 10.14 -0.33 -4.83
N LYS A 22 9.48 0.82 -5.02
CA LYS A 22 9.05 1.72 -3.92
C LYS A 22 7.71 1.28 -3.34
N LEU A 23 6.81 0.79 -4.20
CA LEU A 23 5.58 0.12 -3.82
C LEU A 23 5.81 -1.39 -3.93
N LYS A 24 5.48 -2.13 -2.88
CA LYS A 24 5.73 -3.58 -2.76
C LYS A 24 4.46 -4.35 -3.04
N VAL A 25 4.58 -5.40 -3.84
CA VAL A 25 3.60 -6.47 -3.96
C VAL A 25 3.97 -7.53 -2.92
N ASP A 26 3.20 -7.57 -1.85
CA ASP A 26 3.47 -8.37 -0.66
C ASP A 26 2.61 -9.64 -0.68
N ILE A 27 3.25 -10.80 -0.88
CA ILE A 27 2.59 -12.11 -0.83
C ILE A 27 2.53 -12.54 0.64
N ARG A 28 1.31 -12.62 1.18
CA ARG A 28 1.07 -12.77 2.63
C ARG A 28 0.46 -14.11 3.00
N MET A 29 0.94 -15.18 2.40
CA MET A 29 0.50 -16.52 2.75
C MET A 29 1.24 -17.03 3.98
N GLY A 30 0.49 -17.48 4.98
CA GLY A 30 1.01 -18.13 6.17
C GLY A 30 0.02 -19.15 6.73
N HIS A 31 0.24 -19.54 7.97
CA HIS A 31 -0.66 -20.41 8.72
C HIS A 31 -1.01 -19.74 10.05
N TYR A 32 -2.24 -19.93 10.51
CA TYR A 32 -2.62 -19.64 11.89
C TYR A 32 -1.96 -20.64 12.85
N ALA A 33 -1.89 -20.31 14.13
CA ALA A 33 -1.30 -21.18 15.16
C ALA A 33 -1.98 -22.56 15.27
N ASN A 34 -3.22 -22.69 14.80
CA ASN A 34 -3.98 -23.94 14.75
C ASN A 34 -3.80 -24.73 13.44
N GLY A 35 -2.86 -24.33 12.58
CA GLY A 35 -2.54 -25.03 11.33
C GLY A 35 -3.45 -24.71 10.14
N HIS A 36 -4.52 -23.93 10.32
CA HIS A 36 -5.33 -23.46 9.19
C HIS A 36 -4.55 -22.45 8.34
N ILE A 37 -4.77 -22.47 7.03
CA ILE A 37 -4.19 -21.49 6.10
C ILE A 37 -4.65 -20.08 6.51
N HIS A 38 -3.68 -19.18 6.61
CA HIS A 38 -3.90 -17.76 6.83
C HIS A 38 -3.44 -17.01 5.58
N ASP A 39 -4.37 -16.65 4.72
CA ASP A 39 -4.12 -15.82 3.54
C ASP A 39 -5.04 -14.59 3.56
N PRO A 40 -4.54 -13.43 4.03
CA PRO A 40 -5.25 -12.16 3.96
C PRO A 40 -5.30 -11.56 2.54
N GLY A 41 -4.74 -12.24 1.54
CA GLY A 41 -4.58 -11.78 0.17
C GLY A 41 -3.29 -10.99 -0.05
N THR A 42 -2.87 -10.89 -1.32
CA THR A 42 -1.74 -10.07 -1.75
C THR A 42 -1.99 -8.60 -1.37
N GLY A 43 -1.02 -7.99 -0.69
CA GLY A 43 -1.08 -6.59 -0.28
C GLY A 43 -0.25 -5.70 -1.17
N PHE A 44 -0.75 -4.49 -1.48
CA PHE A 44 0.07 -3.41 -2.01
C PHE A 44 0.52 -2.52 -0.84
N ARG A 45 1.83 -2.45 -0.59
CA ARG A 45 2.40 -1.73 0.55
C ARG A 45 3.39 -0.66 0.11
N ILE A 46 3.31 0.51 0.74
CA ILE A 46 4.22 1.62 0.46
C ILE A 46 4.67 2.26 1.77
N LEU A 47 5.93 2.71 1.82
CA LEU A 47 6.40 3.48 2.97
C LEU A 47 5.77 4.89 2.96
N PRO A 48 5.40 5.45 4.12
CA PRO A 48 4.74 6.76 4.19
C PRO A 48 5.48 7.88 3.45
N LYS A 49 6.82 7.86 3.44
CA LYS A 49 7.65 8.84 2.70
C LYS A 49 7.41 8.86 1.17
N TYR A 50 6.81 7.83 0.60
CA TYR A 50 6.46 7.77 -0.82
C TYR A 50 4.97 8.03 -1.09
N LEU A 51 4.14 8.28 -0.07
CA LEU A 51 2.74 8.67 -0.28
C LEU A 51 2.61 9.90 -1.19
N PRO A 52 3.44 10.97 -1.08
CA PRO A 52 3.32 12.15 -1.93
C PRO A 52 3.61 11.90 -3.43
N VAL A 53 4.29 10.80 -3.77
CA VAL A 53 4.51 10.41 -5.18
C VAL A 53 3.46 9.41 -5.67
N CYS A 54 2.76 8.78 -4.73
CA CYS A 54 1.76 7.75 -4.94
C CYS A 54 0.36 8.33 -5.20
N PHE A 55 0.07 9.49 -4.60
CA PHE A 55 -1.19 10.21 -4.69
C PHE A 55 -0.94 11.66 -5.10
N GLU A 56 -1.92 12.30 -5.73
CA GLU A 56 -1.79 13.70 -6.18
C GLU A 56 -2.02 14.68 -5.05
N GLU A 57 -2.94 14.35 -4.15
CA GLU A 57 -3.31 15.21 -3.05
C GLU A 57 -3.27 14.42 -1.74
N ILE A 58 -2.67 15.02 -0.73
CA ILE A 58 -2.65 14.54 0.64
C ILE A 58 -3.16 15.67 1.51
N GLU A 59 -4.36 15.50 2.05
CA GLU A 59 -4.95 16.49 2.96
C GLU A 59 -4.53 16.20 4.39
N GLN A 60 -4.06 17.23 5.09
CA GLN A 60 -3.85 17.15 6.52
C GLN A 60 -5.19 17.46 7.21
N ILE A 61 -5.78 16.45 7.86
CA ILE A 61 -6.91 16.67 8.74
C ILE A 61 -6.36 17.16 10.09
N LEU A 62 -6.88 18.30 10.55
CA LEU A 62 -6.60 18.91 11.85
C LEU A 62 -7.37 18.20 12.98
#